data_AF-A0A2V6PQJ6-F1
#
_entry.id   AF-A0A2V6PQJ6-F1
#
_cell.length_a   1.000
_cell.length_b   1.000
_cell.length_c   1.000
_cell.angle_alpha   90.00
_cell.angle_beta   90.00
_cell.angle_gamma   90.00
#
_symmetry.space_group_name_H-M   'P 1'
#
loop_
_entity.id
_entity.type
_entity.pdbx_description
1 polymer ?
#
loop_
_entity_poly.entity_id
_entity_poly.type
_entity_poly.pdbx_seq_one_letter_code
_entity_poly.pdbx_strand_id
1 'polypeptide(L)'
;VIPAGETNATAIVASIDDGLIEGDETVTLTVAAGTGYTIGANRTATVRIQDDDQPAVSSDRILFLDDFETDTSFNWRVTFGANNLMDGAPQDYDATFAYDYGADGIPPAPHSSGGTTRGLKLRVNKNDPTPNGSAGVNLYPSGDVAPIFFSSDYALQFEMYLSYGGVSTTEHALCGLNHSGTLTNRVTQSPDPNNSTAGGDGIWAAMVTDASDLIDYGIYAVTNSTSLPTLLVERSASTLAGVFSTPPFGAAGSPANNADASGPRIWVEVELKQVGDTVRLTIDNTQILQVTNPTSFTNGVIMLGMNDQFNSIGSDNNYVIFDNVRVIGLGPAGPAPPNITGAQLAGGNVQIDFAGAGNDVASAFAVESSPEVATGYATETGATVQQTGPGSFRAVLPVNGPIRFYRIRR
;
A
#
# COMPACT_ATOMS: atom_id res chain seq x y z
N VAL A 1 -5.24 -37.30 19.63
CA VAL A 1 -5.26 -38.79 19.75
C VAL A 1 -5.25 -39.37 18.35
N ILE A 2 -4.42 -40.37 18.05
CA ILE A 2 -4.50 -41.14 16.80
C ILE A 2 -5.39 -42.35 17.08
N PRO A 3 -6.60 -42.46 16.49
CA PRO A 3 -7.50 -43.57 16.74
C PRO A 3 -6.90 -44.92 16.32
N ALA A 4 -7.38 -46.02 16.93
CA ALA A 4 -6.93 -47.36 16.55
C ALA A 4 -7.29 -47.66 15.08
N GLY A 5 -6.30 -48.14 14.32
CA GLY A 5 -6.46 -48.41 12.89
C GLY A 5 -6.15 -47.22 11.98
N GLU A 6 -6.00 -46.01 12.54
CA GLU A 6 -5.63 -44.81 11.79
C GLU A 6 -4.11 -44.60 11.79
N THR A 7 -3.60 -44.01 10.71
CA THR A 7 -2.18 -43.64 10.57
C THR A 7 -1.92 -42.15 10.80
N ASN A 8 -2.98 -41.35 10.97
CA ASN A 8 -2.89 -39.90 11.13
C ASN A 8 -3.92 -39.38 12.14
N ALA A 9 -3.67 -38.19 12.66
CA ALA A 9 -4.64 -37.38 13.38
C ALA A 9 -4.33 -35.91 13.16
N THR A 10 -5.38 -35.11 12.96
CA THR A 10 -5.26 -33.66 12.83
C THR A 10 -5.38 -33.01 14.21
N ALA A 11 -4.42 -32.15 14.56
CA ALA A 11 -4.52 -31.24 15.68
C ALA A 11 -4.75 -29.83 15.12
N ILE A 12 -5.87 -29.21 15.49
CA ILE A 12 -6.18 -27.83 15.11
C ILE A 12 -5.73 -26.93 16.26
N VAL A 13 -4.86 -25.99 15.94
CA VAL A 13 -4.51 -24.87 16.82
C VAL A 13 -5.04 -23.62 16.14
N ALA A 14 -5.99 -22.95 16.78
CA ALA A 14 -6.47 -21.65 16.32
C ALA A 14 -5.79 -20.57 17.15
N SER A 15 -5.17 -19.59 16.49
CA SER A 15 -4.79 -18.34 17.14
C SER A 15 -6.05 -17.56 17.51
N ILE A 16 -5.91 -16.68 18.48
CA ILE A 16 -6.91 -15.66 18.79
C ILE A 16 -6.29 -14.37 18.29
N ASP A 17 -6.99 -13.73 17.36
CA ASP A 17 -6.65 -12.38 16.91
C ASP A 17 -7.10 -11.39 17.99
N ASP A 18 -6.21 -10.48 18.37
CA ASP A 18 -6.52 -9.41 19.30
C ASP A 18 -6.01 -8.04 18.83
N GLY A 19 -5.40 -7.24 19.71
CA GLY A 19 -4.94 -5.89 19.37
C GLY A 19 -3.73 -5.50 20.21
N LEU A 20 -3.03 -6.50 20.76
CA LEU A 20 -1.92 -6.37 21.66
C LEU A 20 -0.63 -6.72 20.92
N ILE A 21 0.30 -5.77 20.95
CA ILE A 21 1.64 -5.99 20.43
C ILE A 21 2.41 -6.88 21.41
N GLU A 22 2.61 -8.13 21.06
CA GLU A 22 3.25 -9.17 21.88
C GLU A 22 4.51 -9.74 21.21
N GLY A 23 4.67 -9.50 19.91
CA GLY A 23 5.67 -10.07 19.03
C GLY A 23 5.36 -11.51 18.66
N ASP A 24 6.06 -12.01 17.64
CA ASP A 24 5.78 -13.34 17.11
C ASP A 24 5.94 -14.47 18.14
N GLU A 25 4.94 -15.33 18.18
CA GLU A 25 4.88 -16.47 19.09
C GLU A 25 5.21 -17.78 18.36
N THR A 26 5.46 -18.84 19.12
CA THR A 26 5.70 -20.16 18.56
C THR A 26 4.88 -21.23 19.23
N VAL A 27 4.27 -22.07 18.41
CA VAL A 27 3.58 -23.27 18.87
C VAL A 27 4.37 -24.48 18.42
N THR A 28 4.88 -25.26 19.37
CA THR A 28 5.56 -26.52 19.10
C THR A 28 4.69 -27.70 19.50
N LEU A 29 4.31 -28.51 18.52
CA LEU A 29 3.66 -29.80 18.75
C LEU A 29 4.72 -30.90 18.79
N THR A 30 4.72 -31.69 19.87
CA THR A 30 5.64 -32.83 20.03
C THR A 30 4.86 -34.13 20.22
N VAL A 31 5.22 -35.18 19.48
CA VAL A 31 4.68 -36.52 19.71
C VAL A 31 5.29 -37.09 20.98
N ALA A 32 4.46 -37.25 22.01
CA ALA A 32 4.88 -37.85 23.28
C ALA A 32 5.13 -39.36 23.15
N ALA A 33 6.00 -39.92 24.00
CA ALA A 33 6.23 -41.35 24.09
C ALA A 33 4.96 -42.09 24.52
N GLY A 34 4.73 -43.27 23.92
CA GLY A 34 3.55 -44.08 24.19
C GLY A 34 3.78 -45.56 23.86
N THR A 35 2.77 -46.37 24.15
CA THR A 35 2.77 -47.81 23.85
C THR A 35 2.08 -48.07 22.52
N GLY A 36 2.61 -49.01 21.72
CA GLY A 36 1.99 -49.43 20.44
C GLY A 36 2.52 -48.72 19.19
N TYR A 37 3.45 -47.79 19.33
CA TYR A 37 4.16 -47.14 18.23
C TYR A 37 5.60 -46.80 18.64
N THR A 38 6.48 -46.60 17.65
CA THR A 38 7.82 -46.03 17.83
C THR A 38 7.84 -44.60 17.29
N ILE A 39 8.53 -43.71 17.98
CA ILE A 39 8.67 -42.31 17.54
C ILE A 39 9.83 -42.21 16.54
N GLY A 40 9.55 -41.66 15.36
CA GLY A 40 10.55 -41.39 14.33
C GLY A 40 11.46 -40.18 14.65
N ALA A 41 12.28 -39.81 13.67
CA ALA A 41 13.14 -38.62 13.76
C ALA A 41 12.30 -37.32 13.75
N ASN A 42 11.29 -37.24 12.87
CA ASN A 42 10.40 -36.09 12.75
C ASN A 42 9.25 -36.17 13.76
N ARG A 43 9.53 -35.85 15.03
CA ARG A 43 8.56 -35.94 16.14
C ARG A 43 8.05 -34.60 16.64
N THR A 44 8.60 -33.51 16.12
CA THR A 44 8.26 -32.13 16.49
C THR A 44 7.85 -31.36 15.24
N ALA A 45 6.81 -30.55 15.36
CA ALA A 45 6.45 -29.53 14.38
C ALA A 45 6.37 -28.20 15.12
N THR A 46 6.94 -27.14 14.55
CA THR A 46 6.84 -25.79 15.09
C THR A 46 6.17 -24.91 14.05
N VAL A 47 5.16 -24.16 14.45
CA VAL A 47 4.56 -23.08 13.69
C VAL A 47 4.79 -21.77 14.42
N ARG A 48 4.91 -20.69 13.66
CA ARG A 48 5.05 -19.33 14.18
C ARG A 48 3.69 -18.63 14.03
N ILE A 49 3.24 -17.97 15.08
CA ILE A 49 2.14 -17.01 15.01
C ILE A 49 2.82 -15.66 14.79
N GLN A 50 2.56 -15.02 13.66
CA GLN A 50 3.12 -13.71 13.37
C GLN A 50 2.23 -12.68 14.05
N ASP A 51 2.85 -11.74 14.76
CA ASP A 51 2.15 -10.60 15.35
C ASP A 51 2.06 -9.51 14.29
N ASP A 52 0.85 -9.30 13.79
CA ASP A 52 0.49 -8.26 12.83
C ASP A 52 0.00 -6.97 13.51
N ASP A 53 -0.05 -6.92 14.85
CA ASP A 53 -0.44 -5.71 15.56
C ASP A 53 0.64 -4.62 15.48
N GLN A 54 0.16 -3.37 15.40
CA GLN A 54 1.01 -2.19 15.38
C GLN A 54 0.62 -1.15 16.41
N PRO A 55 1.57 -0.29 16.84
CA PRO A 55 1.25 0.85 17.68
C PRO A 55 0.23 1.73 16.97
N ALA A 56 -0.82 2.11 17.67
CA ALA A 56 -1.77 3.09 17.17
C ALA A 56 -1.02 4.34 16.69
N VAL A 57 -1.19 4.67 15.41
CA VAL A 57 -0.58 5.85 14.81
C VAL A 57 -1.43 7.05 15.20
N SER A 58 -0.82 8.04 15.84
CA SER A 58 -1.53 9.26 16.21
C SER A 58 -1.96 10.02 14.95
N SER A 59 -3.17 10.55 14.95
CA SER A 59 -3.77 11.18 13.75
C SER A 59 -2.97 12.37 13.22
N ASP A 60 -2.16 13.02 14.05
CA ASP A 60 -1.25 14.10 13.66
C ASP A 60 -0.08 13.62 12.78
N ARG A 61 0.16 12.31 12.71
CA ARG A 61 1.21 11.68 11.89
C ARG A 61 0.70 11.22 10.53
N ILE A 62 -0.61 11.10 10.36
CA ILE A 62 -1.24 10.67 9.10
C ILE A 62 -1.23 11.85 8.13
N LEU A 63 -0.44 11.72 7.07
CA LEU A 63 -0.28 12.72 6.00
C LEU A 63 -1.27 12.49 4.85
N PHE A 64 -1.73 11.25 4.68
CA PHE A 64 -2.71 10.83 3.68
C PHE A 64 -3.38 9.54 4.17
N LEU A 65 -4.66 9.38 3.84
CA LEU A 65 -5.45 8.19 4.12
C LEU A 65 -6.47 8.00 2.98
N ASP A 66 -6.60 6.78 2.49
CA ASP A 66 -7.71 6.32 1.67
C ASP A 66 -8.08 4.89 2.10
N ASP A 67 -9.29 4.72 2.62
CA ASP A 67 -9.84 3.42 3.05
C ASP A 67 -10.62 2.72 1.93
N PHE A 68 -10.78 3.36 0.76
CA PHE A 68 -11.51 2.85 -0.38
C PHE A 68 -12.95 2.38 -0.10
N GLU A 69 -13.57 2.83 0.99
CA GLU A 69 -14.96 2.51 1.31
C GLU A 69 -15.95 3.12 0.32
N THR A 70 -15.49 4.15 -0.40
CA THR A 70 -16.20 4.79 -1.50
C THR A 70 -15.30 4.90 -2.72
N ASP A 71 -15.89 5.13 -3.89
CA ASP A 71 -15.11 5.33 -5.11
C ASP A 71 -14.35 6.66 -5.04
N THR A 72 -13.06 6.56 -4.73
CA THR A 72 -12.12 7.69 -4.68
C THR A 72 -11.30 7.83 -5.95
N SER A 73 -11.66 7.17 -7.06
CA SER A 73 -10.88 7.17 -8.31
C SER A 73 -10.51 8.57 -8.82
N PHE A 74 -11.34 9.58 -8.56
CA PHE A 74 -11.06 10.97 -8.89
C PHE A 74 -9.82 11.55 -8.18
N ASN A 75 -9.47 11.03 -7.00
CA ASN A 75 -8.31 11.44 -6.19
C ASN A 75 -7.04 10.67 -6.57
N TRP A 76 -7.06 9.88 -7.65
CA TRP A 76 -5.93 9.06 -8.06
C TRP A 76 -5.63 9.24 -9.54
N ARG A 77 -4.37 9.50 -9.84
CA ARG A 77 -3.87 9.47 -11.21
C ARG A 77 -3.43 8.06 -11.55
N VAL A 78 -4.05 7.46 -12.55
CA VAL A 78 -3.68 6.16 -13.10
C VAL A 78 -2.71 6.34 -14.27
N THR A 79 -1.58 5.64 -14.23
CA THR A 79 -0.67 5.51 -15.36
C THR A 79 -0.57 4.06 -15.77
N PHE A 80 -0.41 3.86 -17.07
CA PHE A 80 -0.29 2.55 -17.67
C PHE A 80 0.81 2.57 -18.72
N GLY A 81 1.51 1.45 -18.86
CA GLY A 81 2.49 1.28 -19.91
C GLY A 81 2.72 -0.20 -20.16
N ALA A 82 2.96 -0.54 -21.42
CA ALA A 82 3.25 -1.89 -21.84
C ALA A 82 4.12 -1.90 -23.10
N ASN A 83 4.85 -2.98 -23.32
CA ASN A 83 5.57 -3.24 -24.58
C ASN A 83 4.83 -4.24 -25.48
N ASN A 84 3.64 -4.70 -25.07
CA ASN A 84 2.79 -5.59 -25.84
C ASN A 84 1.87 -4.89 -26.87
N LEU A 85 1.83 -3.55 -26.88
CA LEU A 85 0.74 -2.80 -27.51
C LEU A 85 0.50 -3.13 -28.99
N MET A 86 -0.64 -3.79 -29.22
CA MET A 86 -1.37 -3.74 -30.47
C MET A 86 -1.88 -2.31 -30.71
N ASP A 87 -1.59 -1.78 -31.89
CA ASP A 87 -2.21 -0.58 -32.43
C ASP A 87 -3.75 -0.65 -32.28
N GLY A 88 -4.33 0.19 -31.41
CA GLY A 88 -5.78 0.32 -31.21
C GLY A 88 -6.46 -0.61 -30.19
N ALA A 89 -5.74 -1.41 -29.40
CA ALA A 89 -6.33 -2.24 -28.34
C ALA A 89 -6.77 -1.43 -27.10
N PRO A 90 -7.79 -1.88 -26.33
CA PRO A 90 -8.13 -1.29 -25.05
C PRO A 90 -6.96 -1.40 -24.05
N GLN A 91 -6.98 -0.55 -23.02
CA GLN A 91 -6.02 -0.59 -21.93
C GLN A 91 -5.96 -2.00 -21.30
N ASP A 92 -4.75 -2.52 -21.14
CA ASP A 92 -4.52 -3.89 -20.65
C ASP A 92 -4.25 -3.92 -19.13
N TYR A 93 -5.16 -3.27 -18.42
CA TYR A 93 -5.22 -3.24 -16.96
C TYR A 93 -6.66 -3.05 -16.50
N ASP A 94 -6.92 -3.49 -15.27
CA ASP A 94 -8.11 -3.12 -14.51
C ASP A 94 -7.68 -2.40 -13.24
N ALA A 95 -8.34 -1.28 -12.93
CA ALA A 95 -8.24 -0.59 -11.64
C ALA A 95 -9.65 -0.30 -11.12
N THR A 96 -10.08 -1.06 -10.13
CA THR A 96 -11.45 -0.97 -9.57
C THR A 96 -11.39 -0.44 -8.16
N PHE A 97 -11.86 0.79 -7.97
CA PHE A 97 -12.02 1.43 -6.66
C PHE A 97 -13.29 0.94 -5.97
N ALA A 98 -13.29 0.91 -4.63
CA ALA A 98 -14.38 0.40 -3.81
C ALA A 98 -14.88 -0.99 -4.26
N TYR A 99 -13.96 -1.84 -4.72
CA TYR A 99 -14.25 -3.21 -5.11
C TYR A 99 -14.73 -4.02 -3.91
N ASP A 100 -15.88 -4.68 -4.04
CA ASP A 100 -16.41 -5.56 -2.98
C ASP A 100 -15.72 -6.92 -3.01
N TYR A 101 -14.59 -7.04 -2.33
CA TYR A 101 -13.83 -8.29 -2.28
C TYR A 101 -14.51 -9.38 -1.44
N GLY A 102 -15.52 -9.02 -0.65
CA GLY A 102 -16.38 -9.99 0.05
C GLY A 102 -17.12 -10.90 -0.93
N ALA A 103 -17.39 -10.43 -2.15
CA ALA A 103 -17.96 -11.24 -3.23
C ALA A 103 -17.04 -12.40 -3.67
N ASP A 104 -15.72 -12.25 -3.47
CA ASP A 104 -14.72 -13.28 -3.74
C ASP A 104 -14.49 -14.20 -2.51
N GLY A 105 -15.24 -13.98 -1.42
CA GLY A 105 -15.10 -14.69 -0.16
C GLY A 105 -13.88 -14.26 0.67
N ILE A 106 -13.24 -13.14 0.32
CA ILE A 106 -12.12 -12.56 1.06
C ILE A 106 -12.69 -11.90 2.33
N PRO A 107 -12.14 -12.19 3.53
CA PRO A 107 -12.59 -11.56 4.76
C PRO A 107 -12.26 -10.04 4.75
N PRO A 108 -12.92 -9.23 5.59
CA PRO A 108 -12.50 -7.84 5.82
C PRO A 108 -11.01 -7.73 6.09
N ALA A 109 -10.36 -6.67 5.58
CA ALA A 109 -8.98 -6.40 5.96
C ALA A 109 -8.92 -6.04 7.47
N PRO A 110 -7.81 -6.37 8.17
CA PRO A 110 -7.72 -6.27 9.65
C PRO A 110 -8.12 -4.89 10.22
N HIS A 111 -7.84 -3.81 9.50
CA HIS A 111 -8.09 -2.43 9.94
C HIS A 111 -9.38 -1.79 9.38
N SER A 112 -10.22 -2.54 8.65
CA SER A 112 -11.41 -2.00 8.02
C SER A 112 -12.53 -1.74 9.04
N SER A 113 -12.91 -0.47 9.16
CA SER A 113 -13.89 -0.02 10.15
C SER A 113 -15.28 -0.62 9.91
N GLY A 114 -15.75 -1.44 10.86
CA GLY A 114 -17.08 -2.06 10.76
C GLY A 114 -17.14 -3.34 9.92
N GLY A 115 -15.99 -3.93 9.56
CA GLY A 115 -15.93 -5.19 8.84
C GLY A 115 -16.40 -5.09 7.40
N THR A 116 -16.13 -3.94 6.76
CA THR A 116 -16.37 -3.69 5.35
C THR A 116 -15.42 -4.52 4.48
N THR A 117 -15.79 -4.67 3.21
CA THR A 117 -15.05 -5.49 2.25
C THR A 117 -14.73 -4.71 0.97
N ARG A 118 -14.40 -3.42 1.12
CA ARG A 118 -14.16 -2.50 -0.01
C ARG A 118 -12.67 -2.21 -0.11
N GLY A 119 -12.14 -2.20 -1.33
CA GLY A 119 -10.72 -1.94 -1.56
C GLY A 119 -10.42 -1.50 -2.99
N LEU A 120 -9.15 -1.22 -3.29
CA LEU A 120 -8.65 -0.98 -4.64
C LEU A 120 -8.12 -2.29 -5.23
N LYS A 121 -8.82 -2.86 -6.21
CA LYS A 121 -8.39 -4.07 -6.93
C LYS A 121 -7.67 -3.71 -8.23
N LEU A 122 -6.44 -4.19 -8.39
CA LEU A 122 -5.63 -4.00 -9.59
C LEU A 122 -5.31 -5.31 -10.30
N ARG A 123 -5.37 -5.28 -11.62
CA ARG A 123 -4.90 -6.34 -12.53
C ARG A 123 -4.21 -5.73 -13.74
N VAL A 124 -3.30 -6.49 -14.33
CA VAL A 124 -2.59 -6.08 -15.54
C VAL A 124 -2.32 -7.30 -16.43
N ASN A 125 -2.16 -7.08 -17.72
CA ASN A 125 -1.82 -8.12 -18.70
C ASN A 125 -2.84 -9.27 -18.75
N LYS A 126 -4.13 -8.93 -18.87
CA LYS A 126 -5.27 -9.89 -18.94
C LYS A 126 -6.08 -9.75 -20.21
N ASN A 127 -6.05 -8.58 -20.82
CA ASN A 127 -6.86 -8.22 -21.98
C ASN A 127 -6.06 -8.33 -23.30
N ASP A 128 -4.79 -8.73 -23.25
CA ASP A 128 -3.96 -8.97 -24.42
C ASP A 128 -4.32 -10.32 -25.11
N PRO A 129 -4.74 -10.31 -26.38
CA PRO A 129 -5.00 -11.55 -27.11
C PRO A 129 -3.72 -12.26 -27.58
N THR A 130 -2.52 -11.68 -27.37
CA THR A 130 -1.23 -12.27 -27.76
C THR A 130 -0.14 -12.07 -26.70
N PRO A 131 0.55 -13.09 -26.20
CA PRO A 131 1.57 -12.95 -25.13
C PRO A 131 2.87 -12.28 -25.61
N ASN A 132 2.79 -11.00 -25.96
CA ASN A 132 3.82 -10.27 -26.70
C ASN A 132 4.55 -9.21 -25.86
N GLY A 133 4.23 -9.09 -24.58
CA GLY A 133 4.96 -8.20 -23.70
C GLY A 133 4.43 -8.13 -22.27
N SER A 134 5.20 -7.40 -21.49
CA SER A 134 4.96 -6.98 -20.12
C SER A 134 4.09 -5.73 -20.05
N ALA A 135 3.37 -5.56 -18.95
CA ALA A 135 2.51 -4.43 -18.71
C ALA A 135 2.49 -4.04 -17.23
N GLY A 136 2.36 -2.74 -16.96
CA GLY A 136 2.29 -2.22 -15.60
C GLY A 136 1.27 -1.10 -15.50
N VAL A 137 0.50 -1.13 -14.40
CA VAL A 137 -0.40 -0.06 -13.98
C VAL A 137 0.04 0.45 -12.62
N ASN A 138 0.14 1.78 -12.49
CA ASN A 138 0.51 2.43 -11.24
C ASN A 138 -0.41 3.62 -10.96
N LEU A 139 -0.72 3.81 -9.69
CA LEU A 139 -1.67 4.81 -9.19
C LEU A 139 -0.98 5.70 -8.17
N TYR A 140 -1.25 7.00 -8.29
CA TYR A 140 -0.64 8.05 -7.47
C TYR A 140 -1.74 8.94 -6.88
N PRO A 141 -1.74 9.20 -5.55
CA PRO A 141 -2.65 10.17 -4.99
C PRO A 141 -2.48 11.53 -5.64
N SER A 142 -3.58 12.08 -6.12
CA SER A 142 -3.67 13.38 -6.76
C SER A 142 -4.75 14.20 -6.08
N GLY A 143 -4.42 15.43 -5.71
CA GLY A 143 -5.44 16.44 -5.53
C GLY A 143 -5.99 16.89 -6.89
N ASP A 144 -7.00 17.76 -6.84
CA ASP A 144 -7.74 18.23 -8.02
C ASP A 144 -6.88 18.89 -9.12
N VAL A 145 -5.68 19.37 -8.79
CA VAL A 145 -4.77 20.08 -9.72
C VAL A 145 -3.34 19.56 -9.73
N ALA A 146 -2.94 18.74 -8.75
CA ALA A 146 -1.56 18.30 -8.60
C ALA A 146 -1.44 17.04 -7.73
N PRO A 147 -0.39 16.23 -7.95
CA PRO A 147 -0.07 15.10 -7.08
C PRO A 147 0.13 15.52 -5.61
N ILE A 148 -0.26 14.65 -4.67
CA ILE A 148 -0.05 14.90 -3.23
C ILE A 148 1.39 14.54 -2.88
N PHE A 149 2.22 15.58 -2.68
CA PHE A 149 3.65 15.43 -2.42
C PHE A 149 3.94 15.23 -0.94
N PHE A 150 4.75 14.22 -0.62
CA PHE A 150 5.31 13.96 0.70
C PHE A 150 6.79 14.32 0.71
N SER A 151 7.31 14.71 1.88
CA SER A 151 8.72 15.04 2.07
C SER A 151 9.18 14.64 3.47
N SER A 152 10.49 14.75 3.72
CA SER A 152 11.13 14.24 4.95
C SER A 152 11.04 12.72 5.07
N ASP A 153 11.26 12.17 6.25
CA ASP A 153 11.09 10.74 6.51
C ASP A 153 9.60 10.39 6.63
N TYR A 154 9.15 9.39 5.87
CA TYR A 154 7.77 8.92 5.89
C TYR A 154 7.66 7.44 5.54
N ALA A 155 6.55 6.82 5.93
CA ALA A 155 6.16 5.46 5.61
C ALA A 155 4.88 5.45 4.77
N LEU A 156 4.85 4.62 3.75
CA LEU A 156 3.61 4.15 3.12
C LEU A 156 3.22 2.84 3.80
N GLN A 157 2.02 2.77 4.35
CA GLN A 157 1.45 1.56 4.97
C GLN A 157 0.10 1.24 4.32
N PHE A 158 -0.21 -0.05 4.16
CA PHE A 158 -1.48 -0.53 3.62
C PHE A 158 -1.69 -2.01 3.91
N GLU A 159 -2.95 -2.44 3.88
CA GLU A 159 -3.32 -3.86 3.85
C GLU A 159 -3.27 -4.37 2.42
N MET A 160 -2.67 -5.54 2.22
CA MET A 160 -2.52 -6.16 0.92
C MET A 160 -3.11 -7.57 0.90
N TYR A 161 -4.04 -7.80 -0.01
CA TYR A 161 -4.43 -9.14 -0.42
C TYR A 161 -3.80 -9.41 -1.78
N LEU A 162 -2.75 -10.23 -1.80
CA LEU A 162 -2.08 -10.65 -3.03
C LEU A 162 -2.63 -12.01 -3.48
N SER A 163 -2.90 -12.16 -4.77
CA SER A 163 -3.55 -13.34 -5.32
C SER A 163 -2.87 -13.84 -6.59
N TYR A 164 -2.88 -15.16 -6.77
CA TYR A 164 -2.54 -15.82 -8.03
C TYR A 164 -3.46 -17.01 -8.29
N GLY A 165 -3.55 -17.43 -9.57
CA GLY A 165 -4.27 -18.62 -10.00
C GLY A 165 -3.37 -19.72 -10.55
N GLY A 166 -3.97 -20.71 -11.22
CA GLY A 166 -3.34 -21.97 -11.63
C GLY A 166 -2.23 -21.87 -12.68
N VAL A 167 -1.94 -20.67 -13.19
CA VAL A 167 -0.76 -20.41 -14.01
C VAL A 167 0.13 -19.44 -13.25
N SER A 168 1.33 -19.91 -12.92
CA SER A 168 2.42 -19.06 -12.42
C SER A 168 2.89 -18.16 -13.56
N THR A 169 2.72 -16.85 -13.40
CA THR A 169 3.02 -15.84 -14.43
C THR A 169 3.90 -14.72 -13.94
N THR A 170 4.39 -14.82 -12.70
CA THR A 170 5.47 -13.96 -12.25
C THR A 170 5.10 -12.48 -12.28
N GLU A 171 3.93 -12.17 -11.74
CA GLU A 171 3.42 -10.81 -11.58
C GLU A 171 3.71 -10.29 -10.18
N HIS A 172 3.83 -8.96 -10.06
CA HIS A 172 4.22 -8.31 -8.82
C HIS A 172 3.27 -7.19 -8.43
N ALA A 173 2.85 -7.21 -7.17
CA ALA A 173 2.31 -6.01 -6.53
C ALA A 173 3.45 -5.00 -6.34
N LEU A 174 3.15 -3.73 -6.61
CA LEU A 174 4.09 -2.64 -6.51
C LEU A 174 3.68 -1.66 -5.42
N CYS A 175 4.66 -1.13 -4.70
CA CYS A 175 4.50 0.07 -3.89
C CYS A 175 5.76 0.93 -3.98
N GLY A 176 5.62 2.27 -3.92
CA GLY A 176 6.75 3.16 -4.18
C GLY A 176 6.69 4.49 -3.45
N LEU A 177 7.85 5.14 -3.39
CA LEU A 177 8.11 6.41 -2.72
C LEU A 177 8.77 7.39 -3.70
N ASN A 178 8.62 8.68 -3.41
CA ASN A 178 9.35 9.78 -4.05
C ASN A 178 9.13 9.93 -5.57
N HIS A 179 7.95 9.59 -6.07
CA HIS A 179 7.62 9.73 -7.49
C HIS A 179 7.14 11.16 -7.83
N SER A 180 7.24 11.57 -9.09
CA SER A 180 6.57 12.78 -9.59
C SER A 180 5.06 12.61 -9.69
N GLY A 181 4.58 11.37 -9.69
CA GLY A 181 3.18 11.02 -9.98
C GLY A 181 2.81 11.09 -11.46
N THR A 182 3.78 11.35 -12.35
CA THR A 182 3.51 11.54 -13.79
C THR A 182 3.83 10.33 -14.66
N LEU A 183 4.73 9.46 -14.20
CA LEU A 183 5.34 8.38 -14.96
C LEU A 183 4.73 7.02 -14.62
N THR A 184 4.89 6.03 -15.50
CA THR A 184 4.38 4.69 -15.22
C THR A 184 5.21 3.99 -14.17
N ASN A 185 6.54 4.10 -14.14
CA ASN A 185 7.39 3.43 -13.13
C ASN A 185 7.14 1.92 -13.05
N ARG A 186 7.39 1.24 -14.18
CA ARG A 186 7.25 -0.20 -14.32
C ARG A 186 8.56 -0.81 -14.78
N VAL A 187 8.71 -2.12 -14.60
CA VAL A 187 9.88 -2.88 -15.07
C VAL A 187 9.45 -3.96 -16.05
N THR A 188 10.35 -4.29 -16.97
CA THR A 188 10.18 -5.41 -17.90
C THR A 188 11.44 -6.26 -17.87
N GLN A 189 11.25 -7.57 -17.79
CA GLN A 189 12.27 -8.58 -18.04
C GLN A 189 12.12 -9.20 -19.44
N SER A 190 11.07 -8.82 -20.16
CA SER A 190 10.88 -9.17 -21.57
C SER A 190 11.67 -8.24 -22.49
N PRO A 191 11.98 -8.66 -23.73
CA PRO A 191 12.54 -7.77 -24.73
C PRO A 191 11.72 -6.48 -24.91
N ASP A 192 12.36 -5.32 -24.75
CA ASP A 192 11.73 -4.01 -24.87
C ASP A 192 12.45 -3.17 -25.95
N PRO A 193 12.27 -3.51 -27.24
CA PRO A 193 13.01 -2.89 -28.35
C PRO A 193 12.72 -1.40 -28.51
N ASN A 194 11.60 -0.92 -27.96
CA ASN A 194 11.19 0.48 -28.00
C ASN A 194 11.56 1.25 -26.73
N ASN A 195 12.23 0.60 -25.77
CA ASN A 195 12.61 1.21 -24.49
C ASN A 195 11.41 1.85 -23.77
N SER A 196 10.25 1.19 -23.85
CA SER A 196 8.95 1.65 -23.32
C SER A 196 8.90 1.69 -21.79
N THR A 197 9.94 1.22 -21.12
CA THR A 197 10.15 1.32 -19.67
C THR A 197 11.09 2.45 -19.26
N ALA A 198 11.71 3.16 -20.21
CA ALA A 198 12.61 4.26 -19.87
C ALA A 198 11.88 5.53 -19.42
N GLY A 199 12.58 6.31 -18.60
CA GLY A 199 12.10 7.60 -18.12
C GLY A 199 11.09 7.47 -16.98
N GLY A 200 11.47 6.74 -15.93
CA GLY A 200 10.78 6.74 -14.64
C GLY A 200 11.44 7.66 -13.59
N ASP A 201 10.96 7.56 -12.36
CA ASP A 201 11.43 8.30 -11.19
C ASP A 201 11.16 7.53 -9.89
N GLY A 202 11.57 8.10 -8.76
CA GLY A 202 11.32 7.53 -7.43
C GLY A 202 12.03 6.20 -7.21
N ILE A 203 11.53 5.49 -6.20
CA ILE A 203 12.03 4.19 -5.75
C ILE A 203 10.84 3.32 -5.36
N TRP A 204 10.79 2.09 -5.83
CA TRP A 204 9.65 1.22 -5.61
C TRP A 204 10.05 -0.23 -5.36
N ALA A 205 9.26 -0.90 -4.55
CA ALA A 205 9.35 -2.32 -4.29
C ALA A 205 8.39 -3.10 -5.20
N ALA A 206 8.80 -4.30 -5.58
CA ALA A 206 7.99 -5.31 -6.26
C ALA A 206 7.94 -6.57 -5.37
N MET A 207 6.74 -7.13 -5.21
CA MET A 207 6.47 -8.31 -4.39
C MET A 207 5.78 -9.37 -5.25
N VAL A 208 6.41 -10.52 -5.43
CA VAL A 208 5.92 -11.57 -6.34
C VAL A 208 4.67 -12.27 -5.82
N THR A 209 3.80 -12.61 -6.75
CA THR A 209 2.59 -13.41 -6.54
C THR A 209 2.87 -14.89 -6.27
N ASP A 210 3.70 -15.57 -7.07
CA ASP A 210 3.75 -17.05 -7.10
C ASP A 210 5.09 -17.68 -6.68
N ALA A 211 6.03 -16.87 -6.15
CA ALA A 211 7.37 -17.29 -5.72
C ALA A 211 8.16 -18.07 -6.79
N SER A 212 7.91 -17.77 -8.07
CA SER A 212 8.47 -18.51 -9.20
C SER A 212 9.38 -17.63 -10.09
N ASP A 213 9.74 -16.43 -9.63
CA ASP A 213 10.65 -15.54 -10.35
C ASP A 213 12.12 -15.82 -10.00
N LEU A 214 13.03 -15.34 -10.86
CA LEU A 214 14.41 -15.04 -10.48
C LEU A 214 14.46 -13.87 -9.48
N ILE A 215 13.54 -12.91 -9.58
CA ILE A 215 13.40 -11.72 -8.71
C ILE A 215 12.05 -11.73 -7.99
N ASP A 216 11.94 -12.51 -6.91
CA ASP A 216 10.70 -12.62 -6.13
C ASP A 216 10.37 -11.32 -5.37
N TYR A 217 11.39 -10.68 -4.82
CA TYR A 217 11.29 -9.35 -4.22
C TYR A 217 12.39 -8.49 -4.78
N GLY A 218 12.06 -7.27 -5.19
CA GLY A 218 13.04 -6.33 -5.71
C GLY A 218 12.73 -4.90 -5.27
N ILE A 219 13.75 -4.10 -5.00
CA ILE A 219 13.62 -2.64 -4.99
C ILE A 219 14.30 -2.08 -6.23
N TYR A 220 13.55 -1.32 -7.00
CA TYR A 220 13.98 -0.67 -8.21
C TYR A 220 13.99 0.84 -8.03
N ALA A 221 14.88 1.51 -8.75
CA ALA A 221 14.84 2.96 -8.89
C ALA A 221 15.33 3.37 -10.27
N VAL A 222 15.06 4.62 -10.62
CA VAL A 222 15.61 5.24 -11.83
C VAL A 222 16.68 6.24 -11.41
N THR A 223 17.90 6.07 -11.93
CA THR A 223 19.04 6.92 -11.53
C THR A 223 19.05 8.28 -12.23
N ASN A 224 18.34 8.42 -13.35
CA ASN A 224 18.05 9.70 -14.01
C ASN A 224 16.80 9.56 -14.89
N SER A 225 16.07 10.66 -15.16
CA SER A 225 14.77 10.66 -15.86
C SER A 225 14.75 10.14 -17.31
N THR A 226 15.84 9.54 -17.78
CA THR A 226 15.96 8.91 -19.10
C THR A 226 16.48 7.48 -19.06
N SER A 227 16.89 6.97 -17.89
CA SER A 227 17.40 5.60 -17.76
C SER A 227 16.26 4.60 -17.65
N LEU A 228 16.60 3.34 -17.95
CA LEU A 228 15.80 2.20 -17.54
C LEU A 228 15.78 2.08 -16.00
N PRO A 229 14.73 1.47 -15.44
CA PRO A 229 14.72 1.03 -14.05
C PRO A 229 15.93 0.15 -13.75
N THR A 230 16.57 0.40 -12.62
CA THR A 230 17.69 -0.38 -12.12
C THR A 230 17.24 -1.14 -10.88
N LEU A 231 17.46 -2.45 -10.87
CA LEU A 231 17.29 -3.28 -9.67
C LEU A 231 18.43 -2.95 -8.69
N LEU A 232 18.07 -2.46 -7.50
CA LEU A 232 19.04 -2.06 -6.48
C LEU A 232 19.34 -3.18 -5.48
N VAL A 233 18.32 -3.96 -5.12
CA VAL A 233 18.44 -5.11 -4.23
C VAL A 233 17.32 -6.10 -4.54
N GLU A 234 17.60 -7.38 -4.38
CA GLU A 234 16.65 -8.47 -4.56
C GLU A 234 16.71 -9.49 -3.42
N ARG A 235 15.65 -10.29 -3.29
CA ARG A 235 15.60 -11.44 -2.38
C ARG A 235 14.70 -12.51 -2.95
N SER A 236 15.16 -13.76 -2.93
CA SER A 236 14.35 -14.91 -3.34
C SER A 236 13.35 -15.32 -2.25
N ALA A 237 12.15 -15.69 -2.65
CA ALA A 237 11.06 -16.20 -1.82
C ALA A 237 11.50 -17.45 -1.04
N SER A 238 12.34 -18.31 -1.62
CA SER A 238 12.90 -19.48 -0.91
C SER A 238 13.59 -19.15 0.43
N THR A 239 14.14 -17.94 0.57
CA THR A 239 14.76 -17.45 1.82
C THR A 239 13.75 -16.94 2.86
N LEU A 240 12.48 -16.86 2.47
CA LEU A 240 11.34 -16.38 3.24
C LEU A 240 10.32 -17.48 3.51
N ALA A 241 10.59 -18.74 3.14
CA ALA A 241 9.67 -19.85 3.37
C ALA A 241 9.33 -20.10 4.85
N GLY A 242 10.19 -19.68 5.78
CA GLY A 242 9.93 -19.69 7.22
C GLY A 242 9.18 -18.46 7.75
N VAL A 243 9.01 -17.43 6.91
CA VAL A 243 8.21 -16.23 7.17
C VAL A 243 6.82 -16.45 6.58
N PHE A 244 6.75 -16.66 5.26
CA PHE A 244 5.51 -16.99 4.56
C PHE A 244 5.44 -18.49 4.31
N SER A 245 4.75 -19.19 5.21
CA SER A 245 4.61 -20.65 5.14
C SER A 245 3.41 -21.09 4.29
N THR A 246 3.47 -22.31 3.76
CA THR A 246 2.35 -22.94 3.05
C THR A 246 1.91 -24.20 3.76
N PRO A 247 0.66 -24.27 4.27
CA PRO A 247 -0.29 -23.17 4.48
C PRO A 247 0.21 -22.12 5.50
N PRO A 248 -0.40 -20.92 5.57
CA PRO A 248 -1.67 -20.58 4.93
C PRO A 248 -1.57 -19.88 3.57
N PHE A 249 -0.40 -19.40 3.18
CA PHE A 249 -0.20 -18.83 1.84
C PHE A 249 -0.25 -19.91 0.76
N GLY A 250 -0.34 -19.48 -0.50
CA GLY A 250 -0.36 -20.39 -1.65
C GLY A 250 1.02 -20.91 -2.03
N ALA A 251 2.07 -20.09 -1.86
CA ALA A 251 3.45 -20.41 -2.23
C ALA A 251 4.44 -20.05 -1.12
N ALA A 252 5.39 -20.94 -0.82
CA ALA A 252 6.30 -20.76 0.30
C ALA A 252 7.24 -19.59 0.01
N GLY A 253 7.24 -18.60 0.89
CA GLY A 253 8.03 -17.39 0.73
C GLY A 253 7.35 -16.25 -0.03
N SER A 254 6.11 -16.41 -0.48
CA SER A 254 5.28 -15.32 -0.98
C SER A 254 4.07 -15.10 -0.05
N PRO A 255 3.66 -13.85 0.22
CA PRO A 255 2.45 -13.54 0.98
C PRO A 255 1.17 -13.73 0.15
N ALA A 256 1.23 -14.32 -1.05
CA ALA A 256 0.06 -14.45 -1.90
C ALA A 256 -0.82 -15.65 -1.56
N ASN A 257 -2.10 -15.49 -1.85
CA ASN A 257 -3.14 -16.49 -1.77
C ASN A 257 -3.27 -17.21 -3.12
N ASN A 258 -3.45 -18.53 -3.09
CA ASN A 258 -3.82 -19.30 -4.28
C ASN A 258 -5.35 -19.30 -4.41
N ALA A 259 -5.89 -18.52 -5.33
CA ALA A 259 -7.33 -18.37 -5.52
C ALA A 259 -8.01 -19.64 -6.05
N ASP A 260 -7.26 -20.55 -6.66
CA ASP A 260 -7.78 -21.82 -7.19
C ASP A 260 -7.77 -22.94 -6.15
N ALA A 261 -7.07 -22.75 -5.03
CA ALA A 261 -7.00 -23.71 -3.95
C ALA A 261 -8.07 -23.41 -2.87
N SER A 262 -8.59 -24.46 -2.25
CA SER A 262 -9.35 -24.31 -1.01
C SER A 262 -8.37 -23.98 0.13
N GLY A 263 -8.56 -22.85 0.79
CA GLY A 263 -7.69 -22.43 1.88
C GLY A 263 -8.19 -21.15 2.55
N PRO A 264 -7.56 -20.74 3.65
CA PRO A 264 -7.78 -19.42 4.22
C PRO A 264 -7.37 -18.34 3.21
N ARG A 265 -8.03 -17.19 3.31
CA ARG A 265 -7.75 -15.99 2.53
C ARG A 265 -7.19 -14.96 3.50
N ILE A 266 -5.94 -14.59 3.30
CA ILE A 266 -5.14 -13.87 4.28
C ILE A 266 -4.68 -12.53 3.70
N TRP A 267 -4.82 -11.50 4.53
CA TRP A 267 -4.24 -10.19 4.33
C TRP A 267 -2.86 -10.15 4.96
N VAL A 268 -1.99 -9.31 4.41
CA VAL A 268 -0.74 -8.93 5.05
C VAL A 268 -0.65 -7.41 5.13
N GLU A 269 -0.05 -6.90 6.19
CA GLU A 269 0.25 -5.48 6.27
C GLU A 269 1.61 -5.22 5.62
N VAL A 270 1.65 -4.25 4.70
CA VAL A 270 2.88 -3.86 4.01
C VAL A 270 3.28 -2.44 4.42
N GLU A 271 4.56 -2.26 4.72
CA GLU A 271 5.16 -0.94 4.91
C GLU A 271 6.38 -0.78 4.00
N LEU A 272 6.39 0.31 3.22
CA LEU A 272 7.58 0.82 2.55
C LEU A 272 7.92 2.18 3.16
N LYS A 273 9.04 2.27 3.87
CA LYS A 273 9.46 3.51 4.55
C LYS A 273 10.82 4.02 4.15
N GLN A 274 10.96 5.34 4.23
CA GLN A 274 12.23 6.05 4.12
C GLN A 274 12.61 6.69 5.46
N VAL A 275 13.84 6.45 5.92
CA VAL A 275 14.48 7.17 7.05
C VAL A 275 15.86 7.62 6.60
N GLY A 276 16.06 8.93 6.46
CA GLY A 276 17.19 9.49 5.76
C GLY A 276 17.23 8.98 4.32
N ASP A 277 18.35 8.36 3.95
CA ASP A 277 18.57 7.71 2.66
C ASP A 277 18.27 6.21 2.69
N THR A 278 17.84 5.64 3.82
CA THR A 278 17.51 4.21 3.91
C THR A 278 16.04 3.98 3.55
N VAL A 279 15.80 3.14 2.54
CA VAL A 279 14.47 2.63 2.18
C VAL A 279 14.35 1.17 2.62
N ARG A 280 13.26 0.84 3.33
CA ARG A 280 13.01 -0.50 3.88
C ARG A 280 11.59 -0.95 3.55
N LEU A 281 11.48 -2.18 3.05
CA LEU A 281 10.23 -2.92 2.88
C LEU A 281 10.06 -3.90 4.05
N THR A 282 8.93 -3.83 4.74
CA THR A 282 8.47 -4.83 5.71
C THR A 282 7.09 -5.34 5.32
N ILE A 283 6.83 -6.61 5.62
CA ILE A 283 5.52 -7.26 5.49
C ILE A 283 5.28 -8.00 6.80
N ASP A 284 4.14 -7.79 7.45
CA ASP A 284 3.81 -8.30 8.80
C ASP A 284 4.98 -8.10 9.77
N ASN A 285 5.43 -6.84 9.86
CA ASN A 285 6.59 -6.40 10.65
C ASN A 285 7.95 -7.07 10.30
N THR A 286 8.00 -8.00 9.36
CA THR A 286 9.21 -8.71 8.95
C THR A 286 9.96 -7.94 7.87
N GLN A 287 11.24 -7.64 8.11
CA GLN A 287 12.07 -6.99 7.10
C GLN A 287 12.31 -7.92 5.90
N ILE A 288 11.84 -7.47 4.74
CA ILE A 288 11.99 -8.18 3.47
C ILE A 288 13.23 -7.69 2.74
N LEU A 289 13.31 -6.38 2.48
CA LEU A 289 14.40 -5.71 1.77
C LEU A 289 14.80 -4.39 2.45
N GLN A 290 16.06 -4.00 2.28
CA GLN A 290 16.56 -2.68 2.67
C GLN A 290 17.62 -2.22 1.68
N VAL A 291 17.60 -0.95 1.32
CA VAL A 291 18.60 -0.34 0.42
C VAL A 291 18.86 1.11 0.80
N THR A 292 20.04 1.62 0.48
CA THR A 292 20.31 3.06 0.47
C THR A 292 19.85 3.63 -0.87
N ASN A 293 18.90 4.58 -0.86
CA ASN A 293 18.38 5.26 -2.03
C ASN A 293 19.52 6.05 -2.73
N PRO A 294 19.97 5.62 -3.93
CA PRO A 294 21.10 6.25 -4.61
C PRO A 294 20.68 7.45 -5.47
N THR A 295 19.39 7.78 -5.50
CA THR A 295 18.81 8.76 -6.43
C THR A 295 18.67 10.14 -5.81
N SER A 296 18.40 11.15 -6.65
CA SER A 296 18.00 12.48 -6.16
C SER A 296 16.53 12.55 -5.74
N PHE A 297 15.74 11.49 -5.96
CA PHE A 297 14.33 11.43 -5.59
C PHE A 297 14.21 11.04 -4.11
N THR A 298 14.18 12.04 -3.24
CA THR A 298 14.11 11.89 -1.77
C THR A 298 12.79 12.37 -1.17
N ASN A 299 11.92 12.92 -2.02
CA ASN A 299 10.60 13.42 -1.72
C ASN A 299 9.70 13.26 -2.95
N GLY A 300 8.40 13.08 -2.75
CA GLY A 300 7.46 12.84 -3.85
C GLY A 300 6.19 12.15 -3.41
N VAL A 301 5.51 11.59 -4.40
CA VAL A 301 4.20 10.96 -4.28
C VAL A 301 4.42 9.47 -4.01
N ILE A 302 3.51 8.86 -3.26
CA ILE A 302 3.47 7.39 -3.12
C ILE A 302 2.90 6.74 -4.37
N MET A 303 3.27 5.48 -4.60
CA MET A 303 2.79 4.68 -5.71
C MET A 303 2.19 3.38 -5.18
N LEU A 304 1.05 2.98 -5.73
CA LEU A 304 0.50 1.62 -5.63
C LEU A 304 0.38 1.06 -7.04
N GLY A 305 0.58 -0.23 -7.23
CA GLY A 305 0.45 -0.79 -8.57
C GLY A 305 0.51 -2.29 -8.67
N MET A 306 0.42 -2.74 -9.92
CA MET A 306 0.58 -4.13 -10.32
C MET A 306 1.37 -4.16 -11.62
N ASN A 307 2.31 -5.09 -11.73
CA ASN A 307 3.17 -5.19 -12.89
C ASN A 307 3.43 -6.64 -13.26
N ASP A 308 3.13 -6.97 -14.50
CA ASP A 308 3.60 -8.18 -15.15
C ASP A 308 4.93 -7.86 -15.82
N GLN A 309 6.01 -8.45 -15.34
CA GLN A 309 7.36 -8.19 -15.86
C GLN A 309 7.66 -8.99 -17.14
N PHE A 310 6.82 -9.98 -17.44
CA PHE A 310 7.06 -10.97 -18.48
C PHE A 310 6.00 -10.88 -19.57
N ASN A 311 6.20 -11.64 -20.64
CA ASN A 311 5.26 -11.69 -21.76
C ASN A 311 4.18 -12.75 -21.57
N SER A 312 4.27 -13.56 -20.52
CA SER A 312 3.24 -14.52 -20.15
C SER A 312 1.95 -13.82 -19.75
N ILE A 313 0.81 -14.40 -20.09
CA ILE A 313 -0.50 -13.90 -19.67
C ILE A 313 -0.93 -14.69 -18.43
N GLY A 314 -1.03 -14.01 -17.29
CA GLY A 314 -1.60 -14.59 -16.07
C GLY A 314 -3.09 -14.81 -16.11
N SER A 315 -3.57 -15.61 -15.16
CA SER A 315 -5.00 -15.83 -15.01
C SER A 315 -5.71 -14.58 -14.46
N ASP A 316 -7.03 -14.52 -14.58
CA ASP A 316 -7.85 -13.46 -13.97
C ASP A 316 -7.74 -13.41 -12.43
N ASN A 317 -7.22 -14.48 -11.84
CA ASN A 317 -6.98 -14.64 -10.41
C ASN A 317 -5.62 -14.08 -9.95
N ASN A 318 -4.80 -13.58 -10.88
CA ASN A 318 -3.60 -12.82 -10.58
C ASN A 318 -3.98 -11.34 -10.40
N TYR A 319 -3.98 -10.88 -9.16
CA TYR A 319 -4.36 -9.52 -8.79
C TYR A 319 -3.82 -9.14 -7.42
N VAL A 320 -3.85 -7.84 -7.14
CA VAL A 320 -3.64 -7.30 -5.80
C VAL A 320 -4.87 -6.48 -5.40
N ILE A 321 -5.23 -6.54 -4.11
CA ILE A 321 -6.16 -5.61 -3.50
C ILE A 321 -5.42 -4.83 -2.42
N PHE A 322 -5.55 -3.51 -2.46
CA PHE A 322 -5.07 -2.60 -1.43
C PHE A 322 -6.27 -2.10 -0.61
N ASP A 323 -6.09 -2.03 0.70
CA ASP A 323 -7.07 -1.47 1.63
C ASP A 323 -6.34 -0.65 2.72
N ASN A 324 -7.04 0.28 3.38
CA ASN A 324 -6.55 1.10 4.48
C ASN A 324 -5.19 1.79 4.20
N VAL A 325 -5.04 2.38 2.99
CA VAL A 325 -3.78 3.00 2.54
C VAL A 325 -3.53 4.28 3.31
N ARG A 326 -2.37 4.39 3.96
CA ARG A 326 -1.98 5.56 4.74
C ARG A 326 -0.53 5.95 4.50
N VAL A 327 -0.27 7.25 4.54
CA VAL A 327 1.09 7.81 4.58
C VAL A 327 1.34 8.42 5.94
N ILE A 328 2.43 8.01 6.59
CA ILE A 328 2.75 8.38 7.97
C ILE A 328 4.08 9.11 8.01
N GLY A 329 4.11 10.32 8.56
CA GLY A 329 5.38 11.02 8.81
C GLY A 329 6.18 10.30 9.90
N LEU A 330 7.51 10.19 9.74
CA LEU A 330 8.40 9.45 10.66
C LEU A 330 9.34 10.33 11.50
N GLY A 331 9.48 11.62 11.21
CA GLY A 331 10.27 12.56 12.02
C GLY A 331 9.74 12.76 13.46
N PRO A 332 10.18 13.76 14.25
CA PRO A 332 9.37 14.21 15.39
C PRO A 332 7.95 14.50 14.93
N ALA A 333 6.91 14.32 15.77
CA ALA A 333 5.51 14.61 15.42
C ALA A 333 5.46 15.84 14.50
N GLY A 334 5.25 15.56 13.21
CA GLY A 334 5.14 16.60 12.22
C GLY A 334 3.87 17.30 12.65
N PRO A 335 3.90 18.61 12.85
CA PRO A 335 2.73 19.22 13.42
C PRO A 335 1.56 18.99 12.44
N ALA A 336 0.42 18.46 12.94
CA ALA A 336 -0.68 17.96 12.10
C ALA A 336 -1.05 18.96 10.98
N PRO A 337 -1.41 18.48 9.77
CA PRO A 337 -2.08 19.36 8.81
C PRO A 337 -3.32 19.96 9.47
N PRO A 338 -3.60 21.25 9.27
CA PRO A 338 -4.72 21.89 9.94
C PRO A 338 -6.03 21.23 9.50
N ASN A 339 -6.80 20.72 10.46
CA ASN A 339 -8.07 20.04 10.22
C ASN A 339 -9.24 20.98 10.56
N ILE A 340 -10.06 21.35 9.58
CA ILE A 340 -11.25 22.16 9.83
C ILE A 340 -12.26 21.34 10.62
N THR A 341 -12.56 21.78 11.84
CA THR A 341 -13.49 21.13 12.78
C THR A 341 -14.88 21.75 12.77
N GLY A 342 -15.02 22.95 12.20
CA GLY A 342 -16.30 23.60 12.01
C GLY A 342 -16.19 24.89 11.20
N ALA A 343 -17.27 25.26 10.53
CA ALA A 343 -17.39 26.54 9.85
C ALA A 343 -18.80 27.11 10.07
N GLN A 344 -18.89 28.42 10.33
CA GLN A 344 -20.16 29.11 10.54
C GLN A 344 -20.10 30.56 10.08
N LEU A 345 -21.28 31.13 9.80
CA LEU A 345 -21.44 32.57 9.62
C LEU A 345 -21.80 33.20 10.95
N ALA A 346 -20.98 34.12 11.44
CA ALA A 346 -21.18 34.80 12.72
C ALA A 346 -20.84 36.29 12.60
N GLY A 347 -21.81 37.15 12.92
CA GLY A 347 -21.58 38.61 12.97
C GLY A 347 -21.11 39.24 11.66
N GLY A 348 -21.54 38.72 10.50
CA GLY A 348 -21.10 39.19 9.18
C GLY A 348 -19.74 38.64 8.72
N ASN A 349 -19.15 37.71 9.48
CA ASN A 349 -17.90 37.05 9.16
C ASN A 349 -18.12 35.56 8.90
N VAL A 350 -17.25 34.98 8.08
CA VAL A 350 -16.99 33.54 8.06
C VAL A 350 -16.05 33.24 9.22
N GLN A 351 -16.43 32.29 10.06
CA GLN A 351 -15.61 31.76 11.13
C GLN A 351 -15.30 30.29 10.84
N ILE A 352 -14.02 29.94 10.84
CA ILE A 352 -13.53 28.57 10.59
C ILE A 352 -12.74 28.14 11.83
N ASP A 353 -13.26 27.15 12.54
CA ASP A 353 -12.60 26.50 13.67
C ASP A 353 -11.80 25.31 13.13
N PHE A 354 -10.52 25.23 13.50
CA PHE A 354 -9.64 24.16 13.02
C PHE A 354 -8.64 23.73 14.09
N ALA A 355 -8.24 22.46 14.03
CA ALA A 355 -7.18 21.90 14.84
C ALA A 355 -5.84 22.04 14.11
N GLY A 356 -4.78 22.37 14.84
CA GLY A 356 -3.38 22.32 14.40
C GLY A 356 -2.55 21.59 15.46
N ALA A 357 -1.22 21.65 15.38
CA ALA A 357 -0.41 21.01 16.40
C ALA A 357 -0.37 21.79 17.73
N GLY A 358 -0.08 21.08 18.82
CA GLY A 358 -0.01 21.68 20.15
C GLY A 358 1.01 22.81 20.28
N ASN A 359 2.06 22.81 19.46
CA ASN A 359 3.12 23.82 19.42
C ASN A 359 2.93 24.88 18.32
N ASP A 360 1.82 24.85 17.58
CA ASP A 360 1.54 25.85 16.57
C ASP A 360 1.25 27.23 17.15
N VAL A 361 1.62 28.24 16.37
CA VAL A 361 1.26 29.64 16.62
C VAL A 361 0.36 30.14 15.50
N ALA A 362 -0.54 31.07 15.81
CA ALA A 362 -1.54 31.55 14.85
C ALA A 362 -0.93 32.11 13.54
N SER A 363 0.28 32.69 13.60
CA SER A 363 1.00 33.20 12.43
C SER A 363 1.52 32.11 11.48
N ALA A 364 1.48 30.85 11.90
CA ALA A 364 1.83 29.72 11.07
C ALA A 364 0.68 29.31 10.12
N PHE A 365 -0.43 30.05 10.08
CA PHE A 365 -1.57 29.70 9.23
C PHE A 365 -2.04 30.88 8.39
N ALA A 366 -2.55 30.54 7.20
CA ALA A 366 -3.24 31.44 6.30
C ALA A 366 -4.55 30.80 5.83
N VAL A 367 -5.60 31.62 5.71
CA VAL A 367 -6.84 31.20 5.03
C VAL A 367 -6.66 31.41 3.55
N GLU A 368 -6.99 30.40 2.76
CA GLU A 368 -7.09 30.53 1.31
C GLU A 368 -8.52 30.26 0.89
N SER A 369 -8.99 30.96 -0.15
CA SER A 369 -10.33 30.73 -0.70
C SER A 369 -10.37 30.73 -2.21
N SER A 370 -11.39 30.08 -2.77
CA SER A 370 -11.69 30.03 -4.19
C SER A 370 -13.21 30.06 -4.45
N PRO A 371 -13.68 30.65 -5.57
CA PRO A 371 -15.06 30.44 -6.03
C PRO A 371 -15.30 29.01 -6.55
N GLU A 372 -14.25 28.27 -6.90
CA GLU A 372 -14.30 26.90 -7.42
C GLU A 372 -13.74 25.93 -6.38
N VAL A 373 -14.40 24.79 -6.17
CA VAL A 373 -13.96 23.80 -5.15
C VAL A 373 -12.55 23.26 -5.43
N ALA A 374 -12.21 23.12 -6.71
CA ALA A 374 -11.05 22.37 -7.16
C ALA A 374 -9.77 23.18 -7.41
N THR A 375 -9.89 24.45 -7.79
CA THR A 375 -8.75 25.23 -8.29
C THR A 375 -8.82 26.69 -7.82
N GLY A 376 -7.77 27.48 -8.03
CA GLY A 376 -7.85 28.94 -7.88
C GLY A 376 -7.81 29.48 -6.45
N TYR A 377 -7.37 28.66 -5.48
CA TYR A 377 -7.20 29.10 -4.09
C TYR A 377 -6.14 30.18 -3.98
N ALA A 378 -6.51 31.31 -3.39
CA ALA A 378 -5.63 32.43 -3.10
C ALA A 378 -5.74 32.84 -1.64
N THR A 379 -4.65 33.36 -1.07
CA THR A 379 -4.62 33.82 0.31
C THR A 379 -5.60 34.98 0.54
N GLU A 380 -6.47 34.84 1.53
CA GLU A 380 -7.42 35.86 1.97
C GLU A 380 -6.74 36.85 2.90
N THR A 381 -6.33 38.00 2.38
CA THR A 381 -5.59 39.02 3.14
C THR A 381 -6.41 39.68 4.25
N GLY A 382 -7.75 39.57 4.20
CA GLY A 382 -8.66 40.02 5.25
C GLY A 382 -8.90 39.00 6.36
N ALA A 383 -8.31 37.81 6.27
CA ALA A 383 -8.46 36.78 7.28
C ALA A 383 -7.51 37.01 8.46
N THR A 384 -8.00 36.73 9.66
CA THR A 384 -7.23 36.73 10.89
C THR A 384 -7.30 35.35 11.52
N VAL A 385 -6.17 34.82 11.97
CA VAL A 385 -6.11 33.55 12.70
C VAL A 385 -5.75 33.84 14.16
N GLN A 386 -6.46 33.18 15.08
CA GLN A 386 -6.22 33.28 16.51
C GLN A 386 -6.15 31.88 17.12
N GLN A 387 -5.27 31.68 18.09
CA GLN A 387 -5.24 30.46 18.88
C GLN A 387 -6.30 30.53 19.97
N THR A 388 -7.18 29.53 20.04
CA THR A 388 -8.27 29.44 21.02
C THR A 388 -7.95 28.44 22.14
N GLY A 389 -6.96 27.57 21.94
CA GLY A 389 -6.41 26.65 22.92
C GLY A 389 -5.17 25.92 22.35
N PRO A 390 -4.46 25.11 23.14
CA PRO A 390 -3.39 24.26 22.63
C PRO A 390 -3.91 23.40 21.46
N GLY A 391 -3.28 23.52 20.28
CA GLY A 391 -3.72 22.82 19.06
C GLY A 391 -5.07 23.25 18.48
N SER A 392 -5.71 24.31 19.00
CA SER A 392 -7.02 24.78 18.54
C SER A 392 -6.94 26.24 18.06
N PHE A 393 -7.46 26.49 16.87
CA PHE A 393 -7.37 27.78 16.19
C PHE A 393 -8.71 28.17 15.59
N ARG A 394 -8.89 29.48 15.42
CA ARG A 394 -10.04 30.09 14.75
C ARG A 394 -9.56 31.09 13.74
N ALA A 395 -9.96 30.89 12.48
CA ALA A 395 -9.85 31.90 11.45
C ALA A 395 -11.16 32.69 11.35
N VAL A 396 -11.05 34.01 11.21
CA VAL A 396 -12.18 34.93 11.00
C VAL A 396 -11.87 35.81 9.81
N LEU A 397 -12.80 35.88 8.86
CA LEU A 397 -12.72 36.78 7.71
C LEU A 397 -14.11 37.34 7.37
N PRO A 398 -14.19 38.55 6.81
CA PRO A 398 -15.47 39.11 6.38
C PRO A 398 -16.14 38.25 5.32
N VAL A 399 -17.47 38.15 5.36
CA VAL A 399 -18.23 37.57 4.23
C VAL A 399 -18.03 38.46 3.01
N ASN A 400 -17.55 37.89 1.92
CA ASN A 400 -17.25 38.64 0.70
C ASN A 400 -17.75 37.92 -0.54
N GLY A 401 -18.90 38.35 -1.06
CA GLY A 401 -19.42 37.94 -2.36
C GLY A 401 -20.16 36.59 -2.38
N PRO A 402 -20.23 35.93 -3.55
CA PRO A 402 -20.94 34.65 -3.74
C PRO A 402 -20.27 33.49 -2.98
N ILE A 403 -20.79 32.27 -3.16
CA ILE A 403 -20.25 31.06 -2.54
C ILE A 403 -18.74 30.97 -2.77
N ARG A 404 -18.00 30.67 -1.69
CA ARG A 404 -16.57 30.39 -1.73
C ARG A 404 -16.25 29.14 -0.94
N PHE A 405 -15.21 28.45 -1.37
CA PHE A 405 -14.61 27.30 -0.69
C PHE A 405 -13.36 27.78 0.03
N TYR A 406 -13.12 27.25 1.23
CA TYR A 406 -12.03 27.68 2.10
C TYR A 406 -11.13 26.51 2.47
N ARG A 407 -9.83 26.76 2.56
CA ARG A 407 -8.86 25.85 3.15
C ARG A 407 -7.90 26.59 4.07
N ILE A 408 -7.33 25.88 5.03
CA ILE A 408 -6.28 26.40 5.88
C ILE A 408 -4.95 25.92 5.31
N ARG A 409 -4.12 26.87 4.89
CA ARG A 409 -2.71 26.60 4.62
C ARG A 409 -1.94 26.86 5.90
N ARG A 410 -1.01 25.98 6.19
CA ARG A 410 -0.01 26.18 7.23
C ARG A 410 1.27 26.66 6.57
#